data_AF-A0A2V1CWU7-F1
#
_entry.id   AF-A0A2V1CWU7-F1
#
_cell.length_a   1.000
_cell.length_b   1.000
_cell.length_c   1.000
_cell.angle_alpha   90.00
_cell.angle_beta   90.00
_cell.angle_gamma   90.00
#
_symmetry.space_group_name_H-M   'P 1'
#
loop_
_entity.id
_entity.type
_entity.pdbx_description
1 polymer ?
#
loop_
_entity_poly.entity_id
_entity_poly.type
_entity_poly.pdbx_seq_one_letter_code
_entity_poly.pdbx_strand_id
1 'polypeptide(L)'
;MVVRRKGGKDHINQSFKQIDSSTWLIGSLMLSRSPDLSNNATWNDISDNSSYTLTVAPTFHDLTTSSPNSPFINLVHEAGDASAVWSIGNCAFCKVKYIEEGVTSESTTLDFVQAQNPSFDTPKVIYHAFGKDRSYLFLERLPGRTLDSAWPNLNETWRQYYVNAVVNTCKEMSEWAGNRLGGVDNRDVPEYFLQPQGADDFSTLQTTCEAIGMDCSKFVFYHADLGPSNIIVEEEPMLGKIGIIDFEISGYFPRSWIRTKFRLSSGMNLSASASNDPTWWRSEIQKALGANGFEDCAEAWMKWSAS
;
A
#
# COMPACT_ATOMS: atom_id res chain seq x y z
N MET A 1 -15.28 -15.15 -0.05
CA MET A 1 -16.27 -14.87 -1.12
C MET A 1 -15.65 -13.86 -2.06
N VAL A 2 -15.59 -14.11 -3.38
CA VAL A 2 -14.94 -13.19 -4.34
C VAL A 2 -15.53 -11.79 -4.26
N VAL A 3 -14.68 -10.78 -4.11
CA VAL A 3 -15.08 -9.37 -4.14
C VAL A 3 -15.83 -9.05 -5.42
N ARG A 4 -17.09 -8.62 -5.29
CA ARG A 4 -17.90 -8.19 -6.43
C ARG A 4 -17.71 -6.70 -6.69
N ARG A 5 -17.04 -6.40 -7.80
CA ARG A 5 -16.91 -5.04 -8.34
C ARG A 5 -18.28 -4.47 -8.75
N LYS A 6 -18.47 -3.18 -8.55
CA LYS A 6 -19.71 -2.43 -8.80
C LYS A 6 -19.45 -1.28 -9.78
N GLY A 7 -20.51 -0.85 -10.44
CA GLY A 7 -20.47 0.26 -11.40
C GLY A 7 -21.40 1.41 -11.01
N GLY A 8 -21.31 2.51 -11.76
CA GLY A 8 -22.19 3.67 -11.58
C GLY A 8 -22.05 4.31 -10.20
N LYS A 9 -23.18 4.55 -9.51
CA LYS A 9 -23.22 5.22 -8.20
C LYS A 9 -22.54 4.44 -7.07
N ASP A 10 -22.33 3.14 -7.29
CA ASP A 10 -21.67 2.25 -6.34
C ASP A 10 -20.23 1.98 -6.74
N HIS A 11 -19.64 2.66 -7.72
CA HIS A 11 -18.22 2.52 -8.02
C HIS A 11 -17.35 3.01 -6.84
N ILE A 12 -16.13 2.48 -6.68
CA ILE A 12 -15.30 2.75 -5.51
C ILE A 12 -14.85 4.21 -5.42
N ASN A 13 -14.61 4.86 -6.56
CA ASN A 13 -14.33 6.29 -6.63
C ASN A 13 -15.55 7.18 -6.33
N GLN A 14 -16.75 6.62 -6.13
CA GLN A 14 -17.93 7.35 -5.65
C GLN A 14 -18.08 7.27 -4.13
N SER A 15 -17.07 6.75 -3.42
CA SER A 15 -17.09 6.58 -1.96
C SER A 15 -17.05 7.89 -1.19
N PHE A 16 -16.44 8.93 -1.76
CA PHE A 16 -16.51 10.29 -1.23
C PHE A 16 -17.62 11.06 -1.92
N LYS A 17 -18.52 11.64 -1.13
CA LYS A 17 -19.62 12.46 -1.63
C LYS A 17 -19.65 13.77 -0.87
N GLN A 18 -19.68 14.90 -1.57
CA GLN A 18 -19.72 16.21 -0.95
C GLN A 18 -21.13 16.56 -0.50
N ILE A 19 -21.27 17.07 0.72
CA ILE A 19 -22.53 17.59 1.28
C ILE A 19 -22.57 19.11 1.12
N ASP A 20 -21.50 19.78 1.54
CA ASP A 20 -21.31 21.23 1.42
C ASP A 20 -19.82 21.57 1.17
N SER A 21 -19.42 22.84 1.23
CA SER A 21 -18.04 23.27 0.96
C SER A 21 -16.99 22.76 1.96
N SER A 22 -17.43 22.27 3.12
CA SER A 22 -16.60 21.87 4.27
C SER A 22 -16.90 20.47 4.80
N THR A 23 -17.89 19.77 4.26
CA THR A 23 -18.36 18.48 4.76
C THR A 23 -18.51 17.45 3.65
N TRP A 24 -18.01 16.22 3.90
CA TRP A 24 -18.06 15.08 2.99
C TRP A 24 -18.56 13.82 3.69
N LEU A 25 -19.33 13.01 2.98
CA LEU A 25 -19.76 11.68 3.37
C LEU A 25 -18.81 10.63 2.79
N ILE A 26 -18.38 9.69 3.63
CA ILE A 26 -17.47 8.60 3.30
C ILE A 26 -18.01 7.30 3.91
N GLY A 27 -18.78 6.53 3.13
CA GLY A 27 -19.50 5.38 3.69
C GLY A 27 -20.48 5.80 4.79
N SER A 28 -20.26 5.31 6.01
CA SER A 28 -21.01 5.69 7.22
C SER A 28 -20.34 6.79 8.06
N LEU A 29 -19.30 7.43 7.52
CA LEU A 29 -18.56 8.50 8.18
C LEU A 29 -18.87 9.85 7.56
N MET A 30 -18.85 10.89 8.40
CA MET A 30 -18.88 12.29 7.99
C MET A 30 -17.53 12.92 8.33
N LEU A 31 -16.88 13.49 7.31
CA LEU A 31 -15.66 14.26 7.43
C LEU A 31 -16.01 15.75 7.35
N SER A 32 -15.67 16.51 8.39
CA SER A 32 -15.86 17.97 8.42
C SER A 32 -14.52 18.67 8.55
N ARG A 33 -14.30 19.73 7.76
CA ARG A 33 -13.13 20.60 7.82
C ARG A 33 -13.49 21.94 8.49
N SER A 34 -12.67 22.37 9.45
CA SER A 34 -12.74 23.71 10.06
C SER A 34 -11.51 24.54 9.66
N PRO A 35 -11.65 25.85 9.40
CA PRO A 35 -10.52 26.73 9.04
C PRO A 35 -9.65 27.14 10.23
N ASP A 36 -9.71 26.39 11.34
CA ASP A 36 -8.96 26.62 12.56
C ASP A 36 -8.47 25.29 13.13
N LEU A 37 -7.33 25.32 13.81
CA LEU A 37 -6.85 24.20 14.60
C LEU A 37 -7.82 23.90 15.75
N SER A 38 -7.96 22.63 16.09
CA SER A 38 -8.83 22.19 17.17
C SER A 38 -8.24 21.00 17.92
N ASN A 39 -8.25 21.08 19.25
CA ASN A 39 -7.86 19.97 20.11
C ASN A 39 -8.87 18.81 20.08
N ASN A 40 -10.08 19.07 19.58
CA ASN A 40 -11.14 18.07 19.46
C ASN A 40 -11.22 17.46 18.05
N ALA A 41 -10.37 17.91 17.12
CA ALA A 41 -10.34 17.36 15.78
C ALA A 41 -9.69 15.96 15.78
N THR A 42 -10.05 15.16 14.78
CA THR A 42 -9.40 13.85 14.55
C THR A 42 -7.95 14.06 14.13
N TRP A 43 -7.66 15.07 13.31
CA TRP A 43 -6.32 15.56 13.07
C TRP A 43 -6.31 17.04 12.69
N ASN A 44 -5.14 17.65 12.81
CA ASN A 44 -4.89 19.04 12.45
C ASN A 44 -3.96 19.09 11.23
N ASP A 45 -4.27 19.95 10.27
CA ASP A 45 -3.38 20.30 9.16
C ASP A 45 -2.71 21.64 9.46
N ILE A 46 -1.48 21.56 9.95
CA ILE A 46 -0.69 22.73 10.35
C ILE A 46 -0.32 23.59 9.14
N SER A 47 -0.26 22.99 7.95
CA SER A 47 0.19 23.63 6.70
C SER A 47 -0.74 24.77 6.28
N ASP A 48 -2.05 24.62 6.51
CA ASP A 48 -3.08 25.59 6.16
C ASP A 48 -3.94 26.03 7.37
N ASN A 49 -3.45 25.76 8.58
CA ASN A 49 -4.08 26.09 9.86
C ASN A 49 -5.53 25.56 9.98
N SER A 50 -5.80 24.38 9.44
CA SER A 50 -7.13 23.77 9.44
C SER A 50 -7.20 22.50 10.28
N SER A 51 -8.41 22.02 10.53
CA SER A 51 -8.63 20.77 11.24
C SER A 51 -9.73 19.93 10.61
N TYR A 52 -9.63 18.63 10.79
CA TYR A 52 -10.53 17.65 10.21
C TYR A 52 -11.09 16.74 11.30
N THR A 53 -12.41 16.59 11.32
CA THR A 53 -13.11 15.76 12.30
C THR A 53 -13.91 14.68 11.58
N LEU A 54 -13.68 13.42 11.96
CA LEU A 54 -14.46 12.28 11.56
C LEU A 54 -15.52 11.96 12.62
N THR A 55 -16.77 11.84 12.18
CA THR A 55 -17.89 11.40 13.02
C THR A 55 -18.71 10.34 12.30
N VAL A 56 -19.58 9.63 13.03
CA VAL A 56 -20.57 8.75 12.41
C VAL A 56 -21.61 9.63 11.71
N ALA A 57 -21.87 9.35 10.43
CA ALA A 57 -22.85 10.10 9.66
C ALA A 57 -24.27 9.89 10.24
N PRO A 58 -25.10 10.95 10.34
CA PRO A 58 -26.50 10.80 10.71
C PRO A 58 -27.26 10.00 9.66
N THR A 59 -28.37 9.37 10.05
CA THR A 59 -29.18 8.49 9.20
C THR A 59 -29.57 9.16 7.87
N PHE A 60 -29.32 8.44 6.78
CA PHE A 60 -29.15 8.86 5.39
C PHE A 60 -30.33 9.53 4.67
N HIS A 61 -31.46 9.81 5.32
CA HIS A 61 -32.70 10.03 4.58
C HIS A 61 -32.78 11.36 3.80
N ASP A 62 -31.98 12.39 4.13
CA ASP A 62 -32.14 13.73 3.53
C ASP A 62 -30.83 14.41 3.05
N LEU A 63 -29.69 13.71 3.03
CA LEU A 63 -28.44 14.33 2.59
C LEU A 63 -28.38 14.42 1.06
N THR A 64 -28.48 15.63 0.53
CA THR A 64 -28.14 15.90 -0.87
C THR A 64 -26.63 15.84 -1.01
N THR A 65 -26.14 15.02 -1.93
CA THR A 65 -24.69 14.88 -2.15
C THR A 65 -24.31 15.00 -3.62
N SER A 66 -23.12 15.54 -3.89
CA SER A 66 -22.50 15.59 -5.22
C SER A 66 -21.14 14.91 -5.24
N SER A 67 -20.55 14.77 -6.43
CA SER A 67 -19.12 14.46 -6.55
C SER A 67 -18.30 15.57 -5.86
N PRO A 68 -17.18 15.23 -5.21
CA PRO A 68 -16.32 16.21 -4.58
C PRO A 68 -15.79 17.24 -5.57
N ASN A 69 -16.10 18.50 -5.29
CA ASN A 69 -15.56 19.68 -5.91
C ASN A 69 -14.95 20.55 -4.80
N SER A 70 -13.73 20.21 -4.41
CA SER A 70 -13.02 20.85 -3.31
C SER A 70 -11.52 20.88 -3.59
N PRO A 71 -10.82 21.96 -3.24
CA PRO A 71 -9.36 21.97 -3.32
C PRO A 71 -8.72 21.04 -2.28
N PHE A 72 -9.46 20.64 -1.23
CA PHE A 72 -8.94 19.88 -0.11
C PHE A 72 -9.10 18.36 -0.27
N ILE A 73 -9.93 17.91 -1.20
CA ILE A 73 -10.30 16.50 -1.35
C ILE A 73 -10.07 16.11 -2.81
N ASN A 74 -8.97 15.41 -3.09
CA ASN A 74 -8.60 15.05 -4.45
C ASN A 74 -8.40 13.53 -4.57
N LEU A 75 -8.96 12.93 -5.62
CA LEU A 75 -8.65 11.56 -5.98
C LEU A 75 -7.23 11.52 -6.56
N VAL A 76 -6.32 10.80 -5.91
CA VAL A 76 -4.90 10.72 -6.31
C VAL A 76 -4.53 9.37 -6.92
N HIS A 77 -5.33 8.33 -6.68
CA HIS A 77 -5.13 7.00 -7.27
C HIS A 77 -6.45 6.26 -7.39
N GLU A 78 -6.61 5.52 -8.48
CA GLU A 78 -7.75 4.62 -8.74
C GLU A 78 -7.25 3.36 -9.44
N ALA A 79 -7.45 2.19 -8.82
CA ALA A 79 -7.11 0.89 -9.38
C ALA A 79 -8.35 0.24 -10.01
N GLY A 80 -8.95 0.92 -11.00
CA GLY A 80 -10.30 0.59 -11.48
C GLY A 80 -11.30 0.62 -10.32
N ASP A 81 -12.10 -0.44 -10.17
CA ASP A 81 -13.03 -0.54 -9.03
C ASP A 81 -12.41 -1.19 -7.78
N ALA A 82 -11.15 -1.62 -7.79
CA ALA A 82 -10.58 -2.38 -6.66
C ALA A 82 -10.27 -1.51 -5.43
N SER A 83 -9.68 -0.33 -5.66
CA SER A 83 -9.32 0.62 -4.62
C SER A 83 -9.32 2.07 -5.15
N ALA A 84 -9.53 3.03 -4.26
CA ALA A 84 -9.36 4.45 -4.52
C ALA A 84 -8.64 5.12 -3.36
N VAL A 85 -7.72 6.05 -3.67
CA VAL A 85 -6.98 6.83 -2.66
C VAL A 85 -7.26 8.31 -2.87
N TRP A 86 -7.64 8.97 -1.79
CA TRP A 86 -8.00 10.37 -1.76
C TRP A 86 -7.00 11.12 -0.89
N SER A 87 -6.43 12.22 -1.37
CA SER A 87 -5.76 13.18 -0.50
C SER A 87 -6.80 14.02 0.24
N ILE A 88 -6.53 14.28 1.52
CA ILE A 88 -7.34 15.13 2.39
C ILE A 88 -6.43 16.20 3.00
N GLY A 89 -6.64 17.44 2.57
CA GLY A 89 -5.74 18.54 2.87
C GLY A 89 -4.32 18.23 2.39
N ASN A 90 -3.35 18.68 3.16
CA ASN A 90 -1.92 18.54 2.87
C ASN A 90 -1.30 17.35 3.62
N CYS A 91 -1.92 16.86 4.69
CA CYS A 91 -1.28 15.94 5.63
C CYS A 91 -1.94 14.56 5.75
N ALA A 92 -3.04 14.27 5.06
CA ALA A 92 -3.73 12.99 5.18
C ALA A 92 -4.11 12.36 3.84
N PHE A 93 -4.30 11.04 3.89
CA PHE A 93 -4.91 10.24 2.83
C PHE A 93 -6.06 9.41 3.38
N CYS A 94 -7.04 9.09 2.54
CA CYS A 94 -8.02 8.04 2.78
C CYS A 94 -7.96 7.00 1.66
N LYS A 95 -7.62 5.77 2.02
CA LYS A 95 -7.71 4.60 1.15
C LYS A 95 -9.05 3.93 1.36
N VAL A 96 -9.77 3.71 0.25
CA VAL A 96 -11.01 2.95 0.22
C VAL A 96 -10.79 1.71 -0.63
N LYS A 97 -11.10 0.55 -0.07
CA LYS A 97 -11.00 -0.74 -0.75
C LYS A 97 -12.14 -1.67 -0.36
N TYR A 98 -12.41 -2.67 -1.17
CA TYR A 98 -13.31 -3.74 -0.76
C TYR A 98 -12.71 -4.58 0.38
N ILE A 99 -13.57 -5.11 1.23
CA ILE A 99 -13.16 -6.01 2.31
C ILE A 99 -12.93 -7.40 1.70
N GLU A 100 -11.68 -7.84 1.77
CA GLU A 100 -11.29 -9.22 1.47
C GLU A 100 -11.44 -10.05 2.76
N GLU A 101 -12.44 -10.94 2.78
CA GLU A 101 -12.74 -11.74 3.97
C GLU A 101 -11.60 -12.72 4.28
N GLY A 102 -11.24 -12.84 5.56
CA GLY A 102 -10.17 -13.75 5.98
C GLY A 102 -8.75 -13.24 5.70
N VAL A 103 -8.60 -12.01 5.20
CA VAL A 103 -7.30 -11.37 4.94
C VAL A 103 -6.95 -10.38 6.05
N THR A 104 -5.67 -10.23 6.32
CA THR A 104 -5.14 -9.24 7.27
C THR A 104 -5.37 -7.82 6.76
N SER A 105 -5.85 -6.91 7.61
CA SER A 105 -6.03 -5.51 7.21
C SER A 105 -4.69 -4.77 7.17
N GLU A 106 -4.56 -3.82 6.25
CA GLU A 106 -3.38 -2.95 6.16
C GLU A 106 -3.12 -2.17 7.47
N SER A 107 -4.17 -1.78 8.19
CA SER A 107 -4.02 -1.17 9.53
C SER A 107 -3.32 -2.09 10.52
N THR A 108 -3.71 -3.38 10.54
CA THR A 108 -3.11 -4.39 11.43
C THR A 108 -1.65 -4.65 11.06
N THR A 109 -1.36 -4.70 9.75
CA THR A 109 0.00 -4.86 9.25
C THR A 109 0.87 -3.64 9.58
N LEU A 110 0.36 -2.41 9.41
CA LEU A 110 1.08 -1.18 9.77
C LEU A 110 1.39 -1.11 11.26
N ASP A 111 0.44 -1.46 12.12
CA ASP A 111 0.64 -1.51 13.58
C ASP A 111 1.78 -2.47 13.94
N PHE A 112 1.81 -3.67 13.30
CA PHE A 112 2.90 -4.62 13.48
C PHE A 112 4.25 -4.08 13.03
N VAL A 113 4.32 -3.47 11.83
CA VAL A 113 5.56 -2.93 11.27
C VAL A 113 6.10 -1.82 12.15
N GLN A 114 5.26 -0.88 12.59
CA GLN A 114 5.68 0.19 13.49
C GLN A 114 6.20 -0.33 14.83
N ALA A 115 5.61 -1.41 15.36
CA ALA A 115 6.07 -2.05 16.58
C ALA A 115 7.49 -2.66 16.46
N GLN A 116 8.00 -2.89 15.24
CA GLN A 116 9.37 -3.34 15.01
C GLN A 116 10.40 -2.21 15.08
N ASN A 117 9.97 -0.93 15.18
CA ASN A 117 10.83 0.25 15.07
C ASN A 117 11.76 0.21 13.85
N PRO A 118 11.20 0.18 12.62
CA PRO A 118 11.99 0.02 11.42
C PRO A 118 12.90 1.22 11.15
N SER A 119 13.96 1.02 10.36
CA SER A 119 14.89 2.07 9.94
C SER A 119 14.31 3.08 8.94
N PHE A 120 13.15 2.77 8.37
CA PHE A 120 12.41 3.58 7.40
C PHE A 120 11.14 4.18 7.99
N ASP A 121 10.69 5.30 7.41
CA ASP A 121 9.46 5.96 7.83
C ASP A 121 8.22 5.18 7.33
N THR A 122 7.14 5.20 8.12
CA THR A 122 5.85 4.56 7.75
C THR A 122 4.69 5.52 8.01
N PRO A 123 3.61 5.46 7.20
CA PRO A 123 2.39 6.20 7.50
C PRO A 123 1.82 5.76 8.83
N LYS A 124 1.33 6.71 9.63
CA LYS A 124 0.57 6.41 10.84
C LYS A 124 -0.91 6.33 10.53
N VAL A 125 -1.58 5.38 11.18
CA VAL A 125 -3.03 5.25 11.11
C VAL A 125 -3.67 6.37 11.93
N ILE A 126 -4.38 7.27 11.25
CA ILE A 126 -5.20 8.31 11.88
C ILE A 126 -6.51 7.69 12.36
N TYR A 127 -7.16 6.92 11.48
CA TYR A 127 -8.44 6.28 11.75
C TYR A 127 -8.66 5.12 10.78
N HIS A 128 -9.41 4.10 11.21
CA HIS A 128 -9.88 3.06 10.31
C HIS A 128 -11.32 2.68 10.63
N ALA A 129 -12.08 2.28 9.61
CA ALA A 129 -13.45 1.79 9.77
C ALA A 129 -13.79 0.75 8.72
N PHE A 130 -14.79 -0.07 9.03
CA PHE A 130 -15.38 -1.04 8.12
C PHE A 130 -16.83 -0.67 7.87
N GLY A 131 -17.17 -0.50 6.60
CA GLY A 131 -18.54 -0.48 6.11
C GLY A 131 -19.05 -1.90 5.87
N LYS A 132 -20.15 -2.00 5.11
CA LYS A 132 -20.76 -3.29 4.76
C LYS A 132 -19.85 -4.17 3.91
N ASP A 133 -19.16 -3.58 2.95
CA ASP A 133 -18.32 -4.27 1.96
C ASP A 133 -16.99 -3.55 1.68
N ARG A 134 -16.73 -2.42 2.35
CA ARG A 134 -15.54 -1.59 2.14
C ARG A 134 -14.85 -1.28 3.45
N SER A 135 -13.53 -1.20 3.42
CA SER A 135 -12.74 -0.61 4.49
C SER A 135 -12.30 0.80 4.11
N TYR A 136 -12.23 1.66 5.13
CA TYR A 136 -11.77 3.04 5.03
C TYR A 136 -10.56 3.18 5.94
N LEU A 137 -9.41 3.52 5.39
CA LEU A 137 -8.17 3.68 6.12
C LEU A 137 -7.64 5.10 5.92
N PHE A 138 -7.59 5.87 7.00
CA PHE A 138 -7.06 7.23 7.03
C PHE A 138 -5.63 7.20 7.56
N LEU A 139 -4.70 7.75 6.79
CA LEU A 139 -3.27 7.70 7.04
C LEU A 139 -2.66 9.10 7.04
N GLU A 140 -1.64 9.30 7.87
CA GLU A 140 -0.74 10.45 7.74
C GLU A 140 0.03 10.38 6.41
N ARG A 141 0.15 11.52 5.72
CA ARG A 141 1.01 11.66 4.55
C ARG A 141 2.47 11.71 5.00
N LEU A 142 3.29 10.84 4.41
CA LEU A 142 4.75 10.96 4.55
C LEU A 142 5.28 12.17 3.75
N PRO A 143 6.23 12.94 4.29
CA PRO A 143 6.84 14.05 3.57
C PRO A 143 7.68 13.57 2.39
N GLY A 144 7.69 14.34 1.32
CA GLY A 144 8.45 14.05 0.10
C GLY A 144 7.58 13.53 -1.04
N ARG A 145 8.23 12.87 -2.00
CA ARG A 145 7.62 12.38 -3.24
C ARG A 145 7.95 10.91 -3.47
N THR A 146 7.18 10.23 -4.32
CA THR A 146 7.50 8.84 -4.67
C THR A 146 8.86 8.77 -5.38
N LEU A 147 9.59 7.67 -5.19
CA LEU A 147 10.83 7.43 -5.91
C LEU A 147 10.61 7.45 -7.42
N ASP A 148 9.47 6.94 -7.89
CA ASP A 148 9.07 7.00 -9.29
C ASP A 148 9.02 8.46 -9.80
N SER A 149 8.42 9.37 -9.04
CA SER A 149 8.36 10.80 -9.38
C SER A 149 9.72 11.49 -9.28
N ALA A 150 10.56 11.10 -8.32
CA ALA A 150 11.90 11.64 -8.17
C ALA A 150 12.87 11.18 -9.28
N TRP A 151 12.64 9.98 -9.83
CA TRP A 151 13.58 9.25 -10.70
C TRP A 151 14.20 10.05 -11.85
N PRO A 152 13.43 10.87 -12.62
CA PRO A 152 13.98 11.65 -13.72
C PRO A 152 15.09 12.62 -13.30
N ASN A 153 15.04 13.08 -12.04
CA ASN A 153 15.94 14.11 -11.52
C ASN A 153 17.11 13.53 -10.70
N LEU A 154 17.09 12.23 -10.39
CA LEU A 154 18.16 11.59 -9.64
C LEU A 154 19.37 11.32 -10.55
N ASN A 155 20.56 11.69 -10.06
CA ASN A 155 21.81 11.25 -10.66
C ASN A 155 22.09 9.76 -10.37
N GLU A 156 23.09 9.19 -11.04
CA GLU A 156 23.44 7.78 -10.93
C GLU A 156 23.80 7.37 -9.49
N THR A 157 24.51 8.24 -8.76
CA THR A 157 24.86 8.00 -7.35
C THR A 157 23.62 7.80 -6.49
N TRP A 158 22.61 8.67 -6.61
CA TRP A 158 21.36 8.55 -5.85
C TRP A 158 20.51 7.36 -6.28
N ARG A 159 20.47 7.04 -7.58
CA ARG A 159 19.78 5.83 -8.07
C ARG A 159 20.38 4.58 -7.46
N GLN A 160 21.71 4.45 -7.47
CA GLN A 160 22.40 3.31 -6.87
C GLN A 160 22.24 3.28 -5.34
N TYR A 161 22.25 4.45 -4.69
CA TYR A 161 21.98 4.57 -3.27
C TYR A 161 20.61 3.98 -2.91
N TYR A 162 19.54 4.36 -3.62
CA TYR A 162 18.20 3.86 -3.32
C TYR A 162 18.03 2.36 -3.63
N VAL A 163 18.73 1.81 -4.64
CA VAL A 163 18.79 0.35 -4.82
C VAL A 163 19.33 -0.33 -3.56
N ASN A 164 20.44 0.18 -3.02
CA ASN A 164 21.04 -0.38 -1.80
C ASN A 164 20.16 -0.17 -0.57
N ALA A 165 19.51 0.99 -0.43
CA ALA A 165 18.60 1.27 0.67
C ALA A 165 17.42 0.28 0.71
N VAL A 166 16.84 -0.02 -0.45
CA VAL A 166 15.73 -0.99 -0.56
C VAL A 166 16.21 -2.42 -0.28
N VAL A 167 17.41 -2.80 -0.74
CA VAL A 167 18.00 -4.10 -0.40
C VAL A 167 18.22 -4.24 1.10
N ASN A 168 18.72 -3.19 1.77
CA ASN A 168 18.90 -3.18 3.22
C ASN A 168 17.55 -3.27 3.96
N THR A 169 16.53 -2.59 3.46
CA THR A 169 15.15 -2.70 3.98
C THR A 169 14.63 -4.13 3.86
N CYS A 170 14.81 -4.79 2.71
CA CYS A 170 14.44 -6.19 2.54
C CYS A 170 15.19 -7.11 3.52
N LYS A 171 16.46 -6.83 3.81
CA LYS A 171 17.25 -7.58 4.81
C LYS A 171 16.67 -7.39 6.20
N GLU A 172 16.44 -6.15 6.62
CA GLU A 172 15.85 -5.81 7.91
C GLU A 172 14.49 -6.47 8.11
N MET A 173 13.55 -6.29 7.16
CA MET A 173 12.24 -6.94 7.23
C MET A 173 12.35 -8.46 7.29
N SER A 174 13.34 -9.05 6.61
CA SER A 174 13.52 -10.51 6.60
C SER A 174 13.99 -11.09 7.94
N GLU A 175 14.40 -10.26 8.89
CA GLU A 175 14.73 -10.69 10.26
C GLU A 175 13.48 -10.95 11.11
N TRP A 176 12.33 -10.39 10.70
CA TRP A 176 11.07 -10.58 11.41
C TRP A 176 10.42 -11.90 10.95
N ALA A 177 10.69 -12.97 11.70
CA ALA A 177 10.22 -14.32 11.38
C ALA A 177 8.74 -14.52 11.70
N GLY A 178 8.07 -15.34 10.89
CA GLY A 178 6.71 -15.82 11.09
C GLY A 178 6.63 -17.33 11.12
N ASN A 179 5.57 -17.86 11.74
CA ASN A 179 5.36 -19.30 11.88
C ASN A 179 4.65 -19.94 10.69
N ARG A 180 4.03 -19.14 9.83
CA ARG A 180 3.27 -19.58 8.65
C ARG A 180 3.30 -18.53 7.57
N LEU A 181 2.99 -18.94 6.33
CA LEU A 181 2.62 -18.02 5.27
C LEU A 181 1.27 -17.35 5.63
N GLY A 182 1.21 -16.03 5.44
CA GLY A 182 0.01 -15.24 5.70
C GLY A 182 0.35 -13.86 6.23
N GLY A 183 -0.65 -13.12 6.69
CA GLY A 183 -0.40 -11.85 7.37
C GLY A 183 -0.07 -12.03 8.84
N VAL A 184 0.14 -10.89 9.51
CA VAL A 184 0.78 -10.80 10.83
C VAL A 184 -0.11 -11.28 11.98
N ASP A 185 -1.41 -11.45 11.75
CA ASP A 185 -2.41 -11.90 12.73
C ASP A 185 -2.89 -13.34 12.48
N ASN A 186 -2.12 -14.13 11.70
CA ASN A 186 -2.43 -15.50 11.24
C ASN A 186 -3.60 -15.62 10.26
N ARG A 187 -4.10 -14.51 9.73
CA ARG A 187 -5.00 -14.50 8.57
C ARG A 187 -4.21 -14.62 7.27
N ASP A 188 -4.93 -14.67 6.16
CA ASP A 188 -4.30 -14.75 4.85
C ASP A 188 -3.73 -13.39 4.41
N VAL A 189 -2.96 -13.43 3.31
CA VAL A 189 -2.36 -12.27 2.63
C VAL A 189 -2.73 -12.32 1.14
N PRO A 190 -3.15 -11.21 0.51
CA PRO A 190 -3.71 -11.25 -0.84
C PRO A 190 -2.63 -11.17 -1.92
N GLU A 191 -1.74 -12.17 -1.94
CA GLU A 191 -0.65 -12.27 -2.93
C GLU A 191 -1.12 -13.02 -4.18
N TYR A 192 -1.71 -12.27 -5.11
CA TYR A 192 -2.30 -12.80 -6.34
C TYR A 192 -1.32 -13.53 -7.26
N PHE A 193 -0.02 -13.27 -7.21
CA PHE A 193 0.94 -14.03 -8.02
C PHE A 193 1.13 -15.46 -7.51
N LEU A 194 0.75 -15.75 -6.27
CA LEU A 194 0.80 -17.10 -5.69
C LEU A 194 -0.58 -17.76 -5.63
N GLN A 195 -1.63 -17.05 -6.07
CA GLN A 195 -2.99 -17.57 -6.09
C GLN A 195 -3.17 -18.50 -7.32
N PRO A 196 -3.54 -19.78 -7.13
CA PRO A 196 -3.83 -20.68 -8.24
C PRO A 196 -4.98 -20.18 -9.10
N GLN A 197 -4.96 -20.51 -10.39
CA GLN A 197 -6.05 -20.17 -11.30
C GLN A 197 -7.38 -20.77 -10.81
N GLY A 198 -8.40 -19.93 -10.70
CA GLY A 198 -9.74 -20.34 -10.25
C GLY A 198 -9.91 -20.50 -8.74
N ALA A 199 -8.88 -20.18 -7.93
CA ALA A 199 -9.04 -20.05 -6.49
C ALA A 199 -9.74 -18.72 -6.14
N ASP A 200 -10.65 -18.78 -5.17
CA ASP A 200 -11.45 -17.63 -4.69
C ASP A 200 -10.97 -17.11 -3.32
N ASP A 201 -9.89 -17.70 -2.79
CA ASP A 201 -9.25 -17.34 -1.51
C ASP A 201 -7.72 -17.51 -1.57
N PHE A 202 -7.06 -17.26 -0.44
CA PHE A 202 -5.61 -17.29 -0.28
C PHE A 202 -5.15 -18.39 0.70
N SER A 203 -6.01 -19.37 0.99
CA SER A 203 -5.71 -20.44 1.96
C SER A 203 -4.67 -21.44 1.43
N THR A 204 -4.47 -21.50 0.11
CA THR A 204 -3.63 -22.47 -0.58
C THR A 204 -2.25 -21.95 -0.98
N LEU A 205 -1.90 -20.71 -0.61
CA LEU A 205 -0.67 -20.06 -1.06
C LEU A 205 0.60 -20.84 -0.66
N GLN A 206 0.62 -21.49 0.51
CA GLN A 206 1.77 -22.30 0.91
C GLN A 206 1.95 -23.52 -0.01
N THR A 207 0.86 -24.22 -0.34
CA THR A 207 0.91 -25.34 -1.30
C THR A 207 1.41 -24.87 -2.67
N THR A 208 1.02 -23.67 -3.11
CA THR A 208 1.57 -23.07 -4.33
C THR A 208 3.07 -22.85 -4.22
N CYS A 209 3.55 -22.25 -3.13
CA CYS A 209 4.97 -22.02 -2.89
C CYS A 209 5.77 -23.34 -2.92
N GLU A 210 5.28 -24.39 -2.28
CA GLU A 210 5.89 -25.72 -2.27
C GLU A 210 5.91 -26.33 -3.68
N ALA A 211 4.84 -26.19 -4.47
CA ALA A 211 4.77 -26.67 -5.85
C ALA A 211 5.75 -25.93 -6.79
N ILE A 212 6.02 -24.65 -6.54
CA ILE A 212 7.05 -23.87 -7.24
C ILE A 212 8.47 -24.28 -6.78
N GLY A 213 8.60 -24.97 -5.64
CA GLY A 213 9.88 -25.40 -5.07
C GLY A 213 10.52 -24.37 -4.14
N MET A 214 9.73 -23.48 -3.52
CA MET A 214 10.21 -22.57 -2.49
C MET A 214 10.39 -23.29 -1.15
N ASP A 215 11.42 -22.91 -0.39
CA ASP A 215 11.58 -23.39 0.98
C ASP A 215 10.55 -22.75 1.92
N CYS A 216 9.55 -23.54 2.30
CA CYS A 216 8.48 -23.16 3.23
C CYS A 216 8.76 -23.63 4.67
N SER A 217 10.00 -24.01 5.02
CA SER A 217 10.36 -24.37 6.39
C SER A 217 10.49 -23.16 7.32
N LYS A 218 10.67 -21.96 6.75
CA LYS A 218 10.75 -20.68 7.46
C LYS A 218 10.07 -19.59 6.65
N PHE A 219 9.38 -18.69 7.34
CA PHE A 219 8.75 -17.53 6.72
C PHE A 219 9.33 -16.25 7.32
N VAL A 220 9.49 -15.25 6.47
CA VAL A 220 10.05 -13.94 6.82
C VAL A 220 9.11 -12.84 6.37
N PHE A 221 9.10 -11.72 7.10
CA PHE A 221 8.25 -10.60 6.72
C PHE A 221 8.77 -9.94 5.43
N TYR A 222 7.86 -9.63 4.52
CA TYR A 222 8.15 -8.93 3.27
C TYR A 222 6.97 -8.05 2.87
N HIS A 223 7.29 -6.88 2.30
CA HIS A 223 6.32 -5.91 1.81
C HIS A 223 5.45 -6.46 0.65
N ALA A 224 6.03 -7.30 -0.20
CA ALA A 224 5.43 -7.87 -1.42
C ALA A 224 5.03 -6.89 -2.53
N ASP A 225 4.89 -5.58 -2.28
CA ASP A 225 4.72 -4.57 -3.35
C ASP A 225 5.71 -3.40 -3.27
N LEU A 226 7.00 -3.69 -3.08
CA LEU A 226 8.03 -2.67 -2.85
C LEU A 226 8.53 -2.01 -4.15
N GLY A 227 7.59 -1.55 -4.96
CA GLY A 227 7.82 -0.82 -6.21
C GLY A 227 8.14 0.66 -5.99
N PRO A 228 8.60 1.38 -7.03
CA PRO A 228 9.04 2.77 -6.89
C PRO A 228 7.91 3.76 -6.57
N SER A 229 6.64 3.40 -6.80
CA SER A 229 5.48 4.18 -6.37
C SER A 229 5.21 4.09 -4.87
N ASN A 230 5.68 3.04 -4.21
CA ASN A 230 5.42 2.75 -2.79
C ASN A 230 6.62 3.12 -1.88
N ILE A 231 7.63 3.76 -2.47
CA ILE A 231 8.80 4.28 -1.76
C ILE A 231 8.73 5.80 -1.83
N ILE A 232 8.74 6.46 -0.68
CA ILE A 232 8.79 7.91 -0.54
C ILE A 232 10.23 8.32 -0.27
N VAL A 233 10.71 9.33 -0.99
CA VAL A 233 12.04 9.91 -0.84
C VAL A 233 11.93 11.41 -0.62
N GLU A 234 13.01 12.02 -0.14
CA GLU A 234 13.11 13.46 0.04
C GLU A 234 12.83 14.22 -1.27
N GLU A 235 12.26 15.42 -1.17
CA GLU A 235 12.07 16.31 -2.34
C GLU A 235 13.40 16.53 -3.07
N GLU A 236 14.42 16.92 -2.31
CA GLU A 236 15.79 16.97 -2.75
C GLU A 236 16.62 16.01 -1.89
N PRO A 237 17.35 15.06 -2.51
CA PRO A 237 18.02 14.01 -1.76
C PRO A 237 19.23 14.58 -1.00
N MET A 238 19.19 14.48 0.33
CA MET A 238 20.20 15.04 1.24
C MET A 238 20.65 13.99 2.26
N LEU A 239 19.70 13.36 2.94
CA LEU A 239 19.94 12.35 3.97
C LEU A 239 19.77 10.93 3.43
N GLY A 240 19.07 10.76 2.31
CA GLY A 240 18.75 9.46 1.75
C GLY A 240 17.70 8.70 2.54
N LYS A 241 16.87 9.43 3.29
CA LYS A 241 15.73 8.84 4.02
C LYS A 241 14.75 8.24 3.04
N ILE A 242 14.19 7.10 3.42
CA ILE A 242 13.10 6.46 2.70
C ILE A 242 11.90 6.27 3.64
N GLY A 243 10.72 6.49 3.10
CA GLY A 243 9.46 6.04 3.65
C GLY A 243 8.90 4.92 2.80
N ILE A 244 8.17 3.99 3.41
CA ILE A 244 7.48 2.91 2.70
C ILE A 244 5.99 3.04 2.99
N ILE A 245 5.18 2.91 1.96
CA ILE A 245 3.72 2.99 2.03
C ILE A 245 3.09 1.74 1.40
N ASP A 246 1.80 1.56 1.63
CA ASP A 246 0.99 0.50 0.99
C ASP A 246 1.32 -0.94 1.42
N PHE A 247 1.21 -1.20 2.73
CA PHE A 247 1.48 -2.51 3.34
C PHE A 247 0.34 -3.52 3.17
N GLU A 248 -0.55 -3.33 2.21
CA GLU A 248 -1.78 -4.11 2.14
C GLU A 248 -1.59 -5.57 1.74
N ILE A 249 -0.51 -5.86 1.03
CA ILE A 249 -0.14 -7.23 0.64
C ILE A 249 1.08 -7.74 1.40
N SER A 250 1.51 -7.03 2.45
CA SER A 250 2.66 -7.42 3.26
C SER A 250 2.31 -8.49 4.27
N GLY A 251 3.29 -9.34 4.58
CA GLY A 251 3.10 -10.48 5.46
C GLY A 251 4.32 -11.39 5.47
N TYR A 252 4.12 -12.61 5.96
CA TYR A 252 5.14 -13.65 6.02
C TYR A 252 5.13 -14.51 4.76
N PHE A 253 6.30 -14.62 4.11
CA PHE A 253 6.50 -15.36 2.87
C PHE A 253 7.77 -16.21 2.94
N PRO A 254 7.92 -17.24 2.08
CA PRO A 254 9.21 -17.86 1.84
C PRO A 254 10.23 -16.79 1.44
N ARG A 255 11.45 -16.88 1.99
CA ARG A 255 12.48 -15.85 1.76
C ARG A 255 12.79 -15.63 0.27
N SER A 256 12.72 -16.69 -0.53
CA SER A 256 12.91 -16.63 -1.99
C SER A 256 11.87 -15.74 -2.68
N TRP A 257 10.69 -15.51 -2.09
CA TRP A 257 9.64 -14.67 -2.67
C TRP A 257 10.09 -13.21 -2.82
N ILE A 258 10.96 -12.72 -1.91
CA ILE A 258 11.47 -11.34 -1.91
C ILE A 258 12.10 -11.00 -3.26
N ARG A 259 13.09 -11.78 -3.70
CA ARG A 259 13.78 -11.54 -4.97
C ARG A 259 12.95 -11.99 -6.17
N THR A 260 12.21 -13.09 -6.03
CA THR A 260 11.33 -13.61 -7.08
C THR A 260 10.32 -12.56 -7.52
N LYS A 261 9.70 -11.83 -6.57
CA LYS A 261 8.72 -10.78 -6.87
C LYS A 261 9.28 -9.66 -7.76
N PHE A 262 10.52 -9.21 -7.52
CA PHE A 262 11.19 -8.21 -8.39
C PHE A 262 11.44 -8.74 -9.82
N ARG A 263 11.62 -10.05 -10.00
CA ARG A 263 11.77 -10.64 -11.34
C ARG A 263 10.44 -10.76 -12.11
N LEU A 264 9.32 -10.83 -11.40
CA LEU A 264 8.02 -11.14 -11.99
C LEU A 264 7.08 -9.94 -12.12
N SER A 265 6.96 -9.13 -11.07
CA SER A 265 5.91 -8.11 -10.97
C SER A 265 6.24 -6.85 -11.77
N SER A 266 5.31 -6.42 -12.62
CA SER A 266 5.36 -5.12 -13.28
C SER A 266 5.11 -3.95 -12.32
N GLY A 267 4.55 -4.18 -11.14
CA GLY A 267 4.44 -3.16 -10.08
C GLY A 267 5.80 -2.69 -9.57
N MET A 268 6.86 -3.45 -9.86
CA MET A 268 8.25 -3.07 -9.56
C MET A 268 8.90 -2.29 -10.71
N ASN A 269 8.18 -1.96 -11.78
CA ASN A 269 8.70 -1.12 -12.85
C ASN A 269 8.65 0.36 -12.46
N LEU A 270 9.58 1.14 -13.02
CA LEU A 270 9.41 2.58 -13.13
C LEU A 270 8.29 2.89 -14.14
N SER A 271 7.55 3.95 -13.90
CA SER A 271 6.53 4.42 -14.83
C SER A 271 7.15 4.97 -16.12
N ALA A 272 6.35 5.06 -17.17
CA ALA A 272 6.77 5.67 -18.43
C ALA A 272 7.17 7.16 -18.28
N SER A 273 6.64 7.86 -17.27
CA SER A 273 7.06 9.23 -16.95
C SER A 273 8.40 9.29 -16.21
N ALA A 274 8.77 8.22 -15.52
CA ALA A 274 9.98 8.15 -14.73
C ALA A 274 11.22 7.77 -15.57
N SER A 275 11.09 6.81 -16.49
CA SER A 275 12.22 6.26 -17.25
C SER A 275 11.80 5.66 -18.60
N ASN A 276 12.68 5.79 -19.60
CA ASN A 276 12.57 5.06 -20.88
C ASN A 276 12.99 3.58 -20.75
N ASP A 277 13.66 3.21 -19.66
CA ASP A 277 13.87 1.82 -19.26
C ASP A 277 13.05 1.55 -18.00
N PRO A 278 11.78 1.12 -18.14
CA PRO A 278 10.89 0.87 -17.01
C PRO A 278 11.37 -0.30 -16.14
N THR A 279 12.19 -1.21 -16.70
CA THR A 279 12.65 -2.42 -16.00
C THR A 279 13.94 -2.24 -15.22
N TRP A 280 14.64 -1.12 -15.43
CA TRP A 280 15.94 -0.85 -14.81
C TRP A 280 15.92 -1.09 -13.30
N TRP A 281 14.94 -0.47 -12.61
CA TRP A 281 14.82 -0.51 -11.15
C TRP A 281 14.73 -1.93 -10.59
N ARG A 282 13.74 -2.71 -11.05
CA ARG A 282 13.58 -4.10 -10.59
C ARG A 282 14.74 -5.00 -11.02
N SER A 283 15.37 -4.71 -12.16
CA SER A 283 16.54 -5.44 -12.64
C SER A 283 17.74 -5.23 -11.72
N GLU A 284 18.01 -4.00 -11.30
CA GLU A 284 19.13 -3.70 -10.39
C GLU A 284 18.85 -4.20 -8.97
N ILE A 285 17.62 -4.05 -8.45
CA ILE A 285 17.27 -4.61 -7.15
C ILE A 285 17.41 -6.13 -7.14
N GLN A 286 16.87 -6.86 -8.12
CA GLN A 286 16.95 -8.32 -8.08
C GLN A 286 18.40 -8.82 -8.21
N LYS A 287 19.28 -8.10 -8.92
CA LYS A 287 20.73 -8.40 -8.97
C LYS A 287 21.35 -8.17 -7.58
N ALA A 288 21.07 -7.03 -6.96
CA ALA A 288 21.63 -6.66 -5.67
C ALA A 288 21.12 -7.58 -4.53
N LEU A 289 19.85 -7.99 -4.56
CA LEU A 289 19.31 -9.03 -3.69
C LEU A 289 20.02 -10.37 -3.90
N GLY A 290 20.25 -10.77 -5.15
CA GLY A 290 21.04 -11.98 -5.46
C GLY A 290 22.47 -11.93 -4.91
N ALA A 291 23.13 -10.78 -5.03
CA ALA A 291 24.46 -10.55 -4.44
C ALA A 291 24.44 -10.58 -2.90
N ASN A 292 23.29 -10.34 -2.27
CA ASN A 292 23.07 -10.47 -0.83
C ASN A 292 22.45 -11.83 -0.43
N GLY A 293 22.54 -12.82 -1.31
CA GLY A 293 22.18 -14.20 -1.02
C GLY A 293 20.68 -14.48 -0.96
N PHE A 294 19.82 -13.64 -1.54
CA PHE A 294 18.40 -13.98 -1.70
C PHE A 294 18.21 -14.94 -2.88
N GLU A 295 17.56 -16.06 -2.61
CA GLU A 295 17.22 -17.07 -3.61
C GLU A 295 16.17 -16.53 -4.58
N ASP A 296 16.07 -17.16 -5.74
CA ASP A 296 15.10 -16.80 -6.77
C ASP A 296 14.44 -18.05 -7.35
N CYS A 297 13.13 -17.97 -7.54
CA CYS A 297 12.30 -19.05 -8.07
C CYS A 297 11.50 -18.61 -9.32
N ALA A 298 11.83 -17.47 -9.95
CA ALA A 298 11.04 -16.92 -11.04
C ALA A 298 10.85 -17.87 -12.23
N GLU A 299 11.87 -18.64 -12.62
CA GLU A 299 11.74 -19.62 -13.71
C GLU A 299 10.80 -20.78 -13.37
N ALA A 300 10.84 -21.25 -12.13
CA ALA A 300 9.92 -22.29 -11.65
C ALA A 300 8.49 -21.75 -11.55
N TRP A 301 8.35 -20.52 -11.08
CA TRP A 301 7.06 -19.81 -11.06
C TRP A 301 6.47 -19.68 -12.46
N MET A 302 7.26 -19.29 -13.47
CA MET A 302 6.78 -19.16 -14.85
C MET A 302 6.28 -20.48 -15.43
N LYS A 303 6.91 -21.60 -15.07
CA LYS A 303 6.46 -22.94 -15.47
C LYS A 303 5.15 -23.32 -14.80
N TRP A 304 5.03 -23.05 -13.50
CA TRP A 304 3.80 -23.28 -12.72
C TRP A 304 2.64 -22.41 -13.20
N SER A 305 2.87 -21.12 -13.50
CA SER A 305 1.80 -20.21 -13.95
C SER A 305 1.27 -20.54 -15.35
N ALA A 306 2.02 -21.32 -16.12
CA ALA A 306 1.66 -21.71 -17.49
C ALA A 306 0.98 -23.09 -17.57
N SER A 307 0.95 -23.85 -16.47
CA SER A 307 0.31 -25.17 -16.36
C SER A 307 -1.13 -25.07 -15.89
#